data_AF-A0A091U8D8-F1
#
_entry.id   AF-A0A091U8D8-F1
#
_cell.length_a   1.000
_cell.length_b   1.000
_cell.length_c   1.000
_cell.angle_alpha   90.00
_cell.angle_beta   90.00
_cell.angle_gamma   90.00
#
_symmetry.space_group_name_H-M   'P 1'
#
loop_
_entity.id
_entity.type
_entity.pdbx_description
1 polymer ?
#
loop_
_entity_poly.entity_id
_entity_poly.type
_entity_poly.pdbx_seq_one_letter_code
_entity_poly.pdbx_strand_id
1 'polypeptide(L)'
;REMSMLVASEDSSYMPARVVVLGGDSPATIRTELNAVTILPSDSRVILLENMTRFWPVIQIRVKRCQQGGIDTRVRGIEVLGPKPTFWPVFKEQLCRRTFLSCTARAHAWCQEICRDRGRLLQLFGRLNRVLQHEQGFADRFLPDDEAAWALGRTCWEALVNPLVQSITSPDPHGISPLAWLLSEYLESMEPPCGAASRGAVFGSRVRRLTQLLVHVDPGSQELEEARVAGLSLGRWEGGEEQGGAGQGCKSSSLWGISQCWRGVVQQQVQQFLEAAGQAPDLVERYCGLYQRLRGATEELFGQQAAFVLALGQGFAGALLQLSFLTTLHVSEQFACYLDGQIQELHRAAGSAGSLQRLQQILEPFVVVSGLELAHTFEHFYRHYLGNRLLAQGPSWLEGAIVEQIGLCFPSRFPQEMLNNLAESEELQQQFYLFQLQEQDKRLLELD
;
A
#
# COMPACT_ATOMS: atom_id res chain seq x y z
N ARG A 1 37.47 7.49 -27.89
CA ARG A 1 36.53 6.36 -27.61
C ARG A 1 36.43 5.57 -28.88
N GLU A 2 36.59 4.26 -28.81
CA GLU A 2 36.81 3.44 -30.00
C GLU A 2 36.04 2.12 -29.89
N MET A 3 35.49 1.66 -31.01
CA MET A 3 34.97 0.30 -31.18
C MET A 3 35.79 -0.36 -32.27
N SER A 4 36.40 -1.50 -31.99
CA SER A 4 37.25 -2.24 -32.92
C SER A 4 36.78 -3.70 -33.10
N MET A 5 36.97 -4.23 -34.29
CA MET A 5 36.73 -5.62 -34.66
C MET A 5 38.07 -6.35 -34.75
N LEU A 6 38.17 -7.51 -34.11
CA LEU A 6 39.32 -8.40 -34.22
C LEU A 6 39.10 -9.42 -35.34
N VAL A 7 40.08 -9.51 -36.21
CA VAL A 7 40.11 -10.40 -37.38
C VAL A 7 41.46 -11.10 -37.42
N ALA A 8 41.56 -12.24 -38.10
CA ALA A 8 42.82 -12.96 -38.25
C ALA A 8 43.05 -13.30 -39.71
N SER A 9 44.28 -13.06 -40.19
CA SER A 9 44.70 -13.42 -41.55
C SER A 9 44.65 -14.93 -41.80
N GLU A 10 44.76 -15.75 -40.74
CA GLU A 10 44.60 -17.20 -40.75
C GLU A 10 43.21 -17.65 -41.25
N ASP A 11 42.19 -16.80 -41.12
CA ASP A 11 40.82 -17.13 -41.51
C ASP A 11 40.61 -17.06 -43.03
N SER A 12 41.58 -16.56 -43.81
CA SER A 12 41.60 -16.55 -45.29
C SER A 12 40.27 -16.09 -45.92
N SER A 13 39.53 -16.98 -46.62
CA SER A 13 38.24 -16.68 -47.25
C SER A 13 37.11 -16.34 -46.25
N TYR A 14 37.25 -16.76 -44.99
CA TYR A 14 36.30 -16.43 -43.91
C TYR A 14 36.54 -15.04 -43.31
N MET A 15 37.56 -14.31 -43.75
CA MET A 15 37.84 -12.97 -43.25
C MET A 15 36.88 -11.94 -43.88
N PRO A 16 36.29 -11.01 -43.12
CA PRO A 16 35.49 -9.93 -43.69
C PRO A 16 36.38 -9.00 -44.52
N ALA A 17 35.87 -8.52 -45.66
CA ALA A 17 36.58 -7.59 -46.56
C ALA A 17 35.94 -6.19 -46.55
N ARG A 18 34.62 -6.10 -46.39
CA ARG A 18 33.90 -4.83 -46.29
C ARG A 18 32.82 -4.90 -45.23
N VAL A 19 32.87 -3.98 -44.29
CA VAL A 19 31.95 -3.89 -43.16
C VAL A 19 31.31 -2.51 -43.15
N VAL A 20 30.00 -2.46 -42.92
CA VAL A 20 29.26 -1.21 -42.78
C VAL A 20 28.62 -1.19 -41.39
N VAL A 21 28.81 -0.10 -40.67
CA VAL A 21 28.27 0.12 -39.33
C VAL A 21 27.09 1.09 -39.45
N LEU A 22 25.94 0.68 -38.94
CA LEU A 22 24.71 1.47 -38.96
C LEU A 22 24.26 1.77 -37.52
N GLY A 23 23.63 2.92 -37.32
CA GLY A 23 23.07 3.37 -36.05
C GLY A 23 21.57 3.63 -36.16
N GLY A 24 20.83 3.34 -35.09
CA GLY A 24 19.41 3.64 -34.99
C GLY A 24 18.91 3.65 -33.55
N ASP A 25 17.70 4.14 -33.37
CA ASP A 25 17.05 4.24 -32.04
C ASP A 25 16.39 2.92 -31.60
N SER A 26 16.10 2.02 -32.54
CA SER A 26 15.51 0.70 -32.31
C SER A 26 15.98 -0.28 -33.38
N PRO A 27 15.95 -1.62 -33.16
CA PRO A 27 16.39 -2.60 -34.16
C PRO A 27 15.60 -2.52 -35.48
N ALA A 28 14.38 -2.00 -35.46
CA ALA A 28 13.54 -1.82 -36.65
C ALA A 28 13.83 -0.52 -37.43
N THR A 29 14.46 0.48 -36.79
CA THR A 29 14.68 1.83 -37.36
C THR A 29 16.15 2.12 -37.69
N ILE A 30 16.98 1.09 -37.85
CA ILE A 30 18.40 1.24 -38.21
C ILE A 30 18.53 1.61 -39.69
N ARG A 31 18.68 2.91 -39.97
CA ARG A 31 18.82 3.45 -41.34
C ARG A 31 20.05 4.32 -41.54
N THR A 32 20.64 4.84 -40.47
CA THR A 32 21.75 5.80 -40.55
C THR A 32 23.09 5.07 -40.66
N GLU A 33 23.79 5.23 -41.77
CA GLU A 33 25.16 4.72 -41.97
C GLU A 33 26.14 5.59 -41.18
N LEU A 34 26.84 4.97 -40.22
CA LEU A 34 27.79 5.63 -39.34
C LEU A 34 29.20 5.58 -39.92
N ASN A 35 29.59 4.41 -40.45
CA ASN A 35 30.90 4.22 -41.05
C ASN A 35 30.91 3.03 -42.03
N ALA A 36 31.78 3.07 -43.04
CA ALA A 36 32.03 1.97 -43.95
C ALA A 36 33.53 1.68 -44.01
N VAL A 37 33.91 0.49 -43.57
CA VAL A 37 35.31 0.10 -43.37
C VAL A 37 35.70 -1.01 -44.33
N THR A 38 36.86 -0.86 -44.95
CA THR A 38 37.46 -1.89 -45.81
C THR A 38 38.59 -2.55 -45.04
N ILE A 39 38.58 -3.88 -44.99
CA ILE A 39 39.49 -4.70 -44.19
C ILE A 39 40.48 -5.37 -45.12
N LEU A 40 41.78 -5.21 -44.85
CA LEU A 40 42.86 -5.81 -45.62
C LEU A 40 43.17 -7.23 -45.11
N PRO A 41 43.68 -8.14 -45.95
CA PRO A 41 44.02 -9.51 -45.55
C PRO A 41 45.12 -9.61 -44.48
N SER A 42 45.92 -8.55 -44.31
CA SER A 42 46.97 -8.45 -43.30
C SER A 42 46.51 -7.86 -41.96
N ASP A 43 45.26 -7.37 -41.88
CA ASP A 43 44.76 -6.71 -40.69
C ASP A 43 44.46 -7.73 -39.58
N SER A 44 44.76 -7.34 -38.34
CA SER A 44 44.43 -8.11 -37.14
C SER A 44 43.42 -7.39 -36.24
N ARG A 45 43.41 -6.06 -36.27
CA ARG A 45 42.52 -5.20 -35.50
C ARG A 45 42.06 -4.03 -36.36
N VAL A 46 40.76 -3.88 -36.54
CA VAL A 46 40.14 -2.90 -37.43
C VAL A 46 39.24 -1.97 -36.62
N ILE A 47 39.45 -0.67 -36.74
CA ILE A 47 38.62 0.33 -36.06
C ILE A 47 37.29 0.50 -36.83
N LEU A 48 36.17 0.24 -36.16
CA LEU A 48 34.83 0.37 -36.71
C LEU A 48 34.25 1.77 -36.50
N LEU A 49 34.37 2.31 -35.28
CA LEU A 49 33.87 3.62 -34.91
C LEU A 49 34.90 4.31 -34.02
N GLU A 50 35.15 5.59 -34.27
CA GLU A 50 36.06 6.40 -33.47
C GLU A 50 35.42 7.76 -33.18
N ASN A 51 35.51 8.20 -31.92
CA ASN A 51 35.14 9.55 -31.47
C ASN A 51 33.75 10.02 -31.91
N MET A 52 32.76 9.13 -31.83
CA MET A 52 31.36 9.45 -32.11
C MET A 52 30.83 10.53 -31.17
N THR A 53 30.23 11.57 -31.74
CA THR A 53 29.65 12.73 -31.02
C THR A 53 28.18 12.56 -30.68
N ARG A 54 27.48 11.69 -31.41
CA ARG A 54 26.06 11.36 -31.20
C ARG A 54 25.93 9.99 -30.54
N PHE A 55 25.03 9.90 -29.56
CA PHE A 55 24.64 8.64 -28.94
C PHE A 55 23.72 7.85 -29.87
N TRP A 56 24.00 6.55 -30.01
CA TRP A 56 23.21 5.59 -30.78
C TRP A 56 22.92 4.38 -29.91
N PRO A 57 21.66 4.12 -29.51
CA PRO A 57 21.34 3.03 -28.59
C PRO A 57 21.48 1.65 -29.25
N VAL A 58 21.30 1.54 -30.57
CA VAL A 58 21.52 0.29 -31.31
C VAL A 58 22.53 0.53 -32.43
N ILE A 59 23.61 -0.25 -32.40
CA ILE A 59 24.65 -0.27 -33.44
C ILE A 59 24.60 -1.62 -34.13
N GLN A 60 24.38 -1.62 -35.44
CA GLN A 60 24.38 -2.82 -36.27
C GLN A 60 25.61 -2.88 -37.15
N ILE A 61 26.41 -3.93 -37.00
CA ILE A 61 27.54 -4.23 -37.86
C ILE A 61 27.07 -5.16 -38.97
N ARG A 62 27.16 -4.72 -40.22
CA ARG A 62 26.81 -5.53 -41.40
C ARG A 62 28.06 -5.85 -42.19
N VAL A 63 28.43 -7.12 -42.25
CA VAL A 63 29.46 -7.57 -43.20
C VAL A 63 28.83 -7.65 -44.58
N LYS A 64 29.38 -6.89 -45.53
CA LYS A 64 28.87 -6.80 -46.90
C LYS A 64 29.60 -7.73 -47.86
N ARG A 65 30.88 -8.01 -47.61
CA ARG A 65 31.73 -8.87 -48.44
C ARG A 65 32.78 -9.56 -47.58
N CYS A 66 33.12 -10.78 -47.96
CA CYS A 66 34.23 -11.56 -47.42
C CYS A 66 35.42 -11.53 -48.39
N GLN A 67 36.60 -11.88 -47.89
CA GLN A 67 37.78 -12.04 -48.72
C GLN A 67 37.62 -13.22 -49.68
N GLN A 68 38.23 -13.11 -50.86
CA GLN A 68 38.29 -14.17 -51.89
C GLN A 68 36.90 -14.74 -52.29
N GLY A 69 35.82 -13.98 -52.10
CA GLY A 69 34.46 -14.44 -52.45
C GLY A 69 33.89 -15.47 -51.47
N GLY A 70 34.40 -15.55 -50.25
CA GLY A 70 33.87 -16.43 -49.21
C GLY A 70 32.38 -16.17 -48.92
N ILE A 71 31.67 -17.24 -48.59
CA ILE A 71 30.22 -17.21 -48.33
C ILE A 71 29.96 -16.97 -46.82
N ASP A 72 30.93 -17.30 -45.97
CA ASP A 72 30.84 -17.18 -44.52
C ASP A 72 31.90 -16.21 -43.96
N THR A 73 31.65 -15.67 -42.76
CA THR A 73 32.55 -14.74 -42.07
C THR A 73 32.88 -15.19 -40.65
N ARG A 74 34.15 -15.13 -40.26
CA ARG A 74 34.58 -15.33 -38.87
C ARG A 74 35.10 -14.01 -38.29
N VAL A 75 34.46 -13.58 -37.21
CA VAL A 75 34.90 -12.42 -36.40
C VAL A 75 35.45 -12.98 -35.09
N ARG A 76 36.72 -12.67 -34.78
CA ARG A 76 37.40 -13.22 -33.59
C ARG A 76 36.95 -12.54 -32.30
N GLY A 77 36.53 -11.27 -32.39
CA GLY A 77 36.02 -10.54 -31.25
C GLY A 77 35.65 -9.10 -31.62
N ILE A 78 34.97 -8.45 -30.69
CA ILE A 78 34.66 -7.01 -30.75
C ILE A 78 35.15 -6.41 -29.44
N GLU A 79 35.97 -5.37 -29.54
CA GLU A 79 36.49 -4.63 -28.41
C GLU A 79 35.90 -3.23 -28.40
N VAL A 80 35.53 -2.75 -27.21
CA VAL A 80 35.01 -1.39 -27.02
C VAL A 80 35.86 -0.69 -25.98
N LEU A 81 36.62 0.31 -26.43
CA LEU A 81 37.41 1.19 -25.58
C LEU A 81 36.56 2.43 -25.24
N GLY A 82 35.79 2.27 -24.16
CA GLY A 82 35.05 3.34 -23.49
C GLY A 82 35.85 3.98 -22.34
N PRO A 83 35.40 5.12 -21.79
CA PRO A 83 35.92 5.57 -20.50
C PRO A 83 35.68 4.46 -19.46
N LYS A 84 36.67 4.17 -18.62
CA LYS A 84 36.47 3.26 -17.48
C LYS A 84 35.24 3.71 -16.68
N PRO A 85 34.39 2.79 -16.18
CA PRO A 85 33.22 3.12 -15.35
C PRO A 85 33.58 3.77 -13.99
N THR A 86 34.84 4.17 -13.76
CA THR A 86 35.34 4.84 -12.56
C THR A 86 34.84 6.27 -12.39
N PHE A 87 34.21 6.88 -13.40
CA PHE A 87 33.64 8.24 -13.29
C PHE A 87 32.21 8.29 -12.74
N TRP A 88 31.53 7.14 -12.65
CA TRP A 88 30.15 7.10 -12.18
C TRP A 88 29.96 7.69 -10.77
N PRO A 89 30.79 7.40 -9.75
CA PRO A 89 30.59 8.00 -8.42
C PRO A 89 30.59 9.54 -8.43
N VAL A 90 31.46 10.16 -9.22
CA VAL A 90 31.57 11.63 -9.35
C VAL A 90 30.41 12.19 -10.18
N PHE A 91 30.04 11.52 -11.27
CA PHE A 91 28.93 11.94 -12.13
C PHE A 91 27.56 11.74 -11.44
N LYS A 92 27.42 10.67 -10.65
CA LYS A 92 26.24 10.33 -9.84
C LYS A 92 25.90 11.47 -8.91
N GLU A 93 26.88 11.96 -8.14
CA GLU A 93 26.65 13.06 -7.21
C GLU A 93 26.18 14.34 -7.92
N GLN A 94 26.82 14.71 -9.04
CA GLN A 94 26.45 15.92 -9.78
C GLN A 94 25.10 15.80 -10.48
N LEU A 95 24.79 14.63 -11.04
CA LEU A 95 23.50 14.33 -11.65
C LEU A 95 22.39 14.38 -10.59
N CYS A 96 22.56 13.64 -9.49
CA CYS A 96 21.61 13.63 -8.37
C CYS A 96 21.40 15.03 -7.80
N ARG A 97 22.47 15.82 -7.62
CA ARG A 97 22.38 17.19 -7.11
C ARG A 97 21.60 18.11 -8.06
N ARG A 98 21.83 18.00 -9.37
CA ARG A 98 21.09 18.78 -10.37
C ARG A 98 19.62 18.39 -10.44
N THR A 99 19.34 17.08 -10.46
CA THR A 99 17.96 16.55 -10.45
C THR A 99 17.25 16.95 -9.17
N PHE A 100 17.92 16.83 -8.02
CA PHE A 100 17.40 17.29 -6.73
C PHE A 100 17.00 18.77 -6.77
N LEU A 101 17.90 19.67 -7.18
CA LEU A 101 17.60 21.10 -7.25
C LEU A 101 16.44 21.42 -8.22
N SER A 102 16.38 20.74 -9.36
CA SER A 102 15.28 20.91 -10.33
C SER A 102 13.94 20.41 -9.76
N CYS A 103 13.94 19.23 -9.15
CA CYS A 103 12.76 18.63 -8.52
C CYS A 103 12.27 19.46 -7.35
N THR A 104 13.16 19.93 -6.47
CA THR A 104 12.81 20.77 -5.33
C THR A 104 12.21 22.11 -5.78
N ALA A 105 12.79 22.75 -6.81
CA ALA A 105 12.21 23.98 -7.37
C ALA A 105 10.80 23.75 -7.95
N ARG A 106 10.58 22.63 -8.65
CA ARG A 106 9.25 22.25 -9.16
C ARG A 106 8.27 21.95 -8.02
N ALA A 107 8.71 21.20 -7.00
CA ALA A 107 7.91 20.87 -5.84
C ALA A 107 7.41 22.14 -5.14
N HIS A 108 8.31 23.08 -4.85
CA HIS A 108 7.94 24.36 -4.22
C HIS A 108 6.96 25.16 -5.07
N ALA A 109 7.16 25.25 -6.38
CA ALA A 109 6.24 25.96 -7.28
C ALA A 109 4.84 25.31 -7.27
N TRP A 110 4.77 23.98 -7.34
CA TRP A 110 3.50 23.25 -7.30
C TRP A 110 2.82 23.34 -5.93
N CYS A 111 3.55 23.24 -4.82
CA CYS A 111 3.00 23.46 -3.48
C CYS A 111 2.35 24.84 -3.38
N GLN A 112 3.03 25.89 -3.84
CA GLN A 112 2.48 27.25 -3.83
C GLN A 112 1.22 27.39 -4.71
N GLU A 113 1.17 26.70 -5.85
CA GLU A 113 -0.03 26.66 -6.68
C GLU A 113 -1.21 25.98 -5.97
N ILE A 114 -0.97 24.87 -5.28
CA ILE A 114 -2.01 24.11 -4.55
C ILE A 114 -2.50 24.89 -3.33
N CYS A 115 -1.61 25.54 -2.57
CA CYS A 115 -2.00 26.39 -1.45
C CYS A 115 -2.88 27.58 -1.89
N ARG A 116 -2.70 28.07 -3.13
CA ARG A 116 -3.53 29.15 -3.69
C ARG A 116 -4.86 28.64 -4.25
N ASP A 117 -4.87 27.47 -4.86
CA ASP A 117 -6.03 26.90 -5.53
C ASP A 117 -6.05 25.37 -5.36
N ARG A 118 -6.90 24.91 -4.44
CA ARG A 118 -7.05 23.48 -4.09
C ARG A 118 -7.49 22.62 -5.28
N GLY A 119 -8.23 23.19 -6.24
CA GLY A 119 -8.68 22.49 -7.45
C GLY A 119 -7.54 22.06 -8.38
N ARG A 120 -6.35 22.65 -8.23
CA ARG A 120 -5.15 22.26 -9.01
C ARG A 120 -4.50 20.97 -8.53
N LEU A 121 -4.87 20.47 -7.35
CA LEU A 121 -4.35 19.20 -6.83
C LEU A 121 -4.63 18.03 -7.80
N LEU A 122 -5.78 18.04 -8.47
CA LEU A 122 -6.10 17.04 -9.51
C LEU A 122 -5.20 17.14 -10.76
N GLN A 123 -4.68 18.32 -11.07
CA GLN A 123 -3.75 18.51 -12.19
C GLN A 123 -2.34 18.04 -11.84
N LEU A 124 -1.99 17.99 -10.55
CA LEU A 124 -0.70 17.52 -10.07
C LEU A 124 -0.44 16.08 -10.51
N PHE A 125 -1.45 15.20 -10.48
CA PHE A 125 -1.34 13.82 -10.95
C PHE A 125 -0.72 13.73 -12.35
N GLY A 126 -1.28 14.48 -13.31
CA GLY A 126 -0.81 14.45 -14.69
C GLY A 126 0.59 15.04 -14.86
N ARG A 127 0.95 16.03 -14.05
CA ARG A 127 2.30 16.64 -14.08
C ARG A 127 3.35 15.74 -13.43
N LEU A 128 3.04 15.18 -12.26
CA LEU A 128 3.90 14.28 -11.52
C LEU A 128 4.20 13.02 -12.33
N ASN A 129 3.17 12.37 -12.88
CA ASN A 129 3.35 11.15 -13.66
C ASN A 129 4.24 11.38 -14.90
N ARG A 130 4.08 12.53 -15.59
CA ARG A 130 4.94 12.89 -16.73
C ARG A 130 6.39 13.09 -16.32
N VAL A 131 6.64 13.73 -15.18
CA VAL A 131 8.01 13.94 -14.68
C VAL A 131 8.64 12.61 -14.29
N LEU A 132 7.93 11.76 -13.56
CA LEU A 132 8.43 10.44 -13.16
C LEU A 132 8.73 9.56 -14.38
N GLN A 133 7.83 9.53 -15.38
CA GLN A 133 8.06 8.80 -16.64
C GLN A 133 9.25 9.36 -17.43
N HIS A 134 9.45 10.68 -17.40
CA HIS A 134 10.60 11.31 -18.05
C HIS A 134 11.92 10.90 -17.37
N GLU A 135 11.97 10.95 -16.04
CA GLU A 135 13.16 10.55 -15.28
C GLU A 135 13.42 9.05 -15.41
N GLN A 136 12.39 8.20 -15.38
CA GLN A 136 12.53 6.76 -15.60
C GLN A 136 13.05 6.47 -17.02
N GLY A 137 12.44 7.08 -18.04
CA GLY A 137 12.89 6.91 -19.42
C GLY A 137 14.29 7.50 -19.66
N PHE A 138 14.74 8.46 -18.85
CA PHE A 138 16.13 8.91 -18.87
C PHE A 138 17.04 7.85 -18.23
N ALA A 139 16.66 7.32 -17.07
CA ALA A 139 17.40 6.30 -16.36
C ALA A 139 17.64 5.06 -17.24
N ASP A 140 16.58 4.51 -17.82
CA ASP A 140 16.63 3.28 -18.64
C ASP A 140 17.50 3.42 -19.90
N ARG A 141 17.67 4.63 -20.42
CA ARG A 141 18.39 4.88 -21.69
C ARG A 141 19.83 5.32 -21.52
N PHE A 142 20.15 6.01 -20.42
CA PHE A 142 21.42 6.72 -20.27
C PHE A 142 22.25 6.27 -19.07
N LEU A 143 21.66 5.57 -18.11
CA LEU A 143 22.41 5.12 -16.93
C LEU A 143 23.05 3.74 -17.18
N PRO A 144 24.24 3.48 -16.62
CA PRO A 144 24.99 2.27 -16.91
C PRO A 144 24.50 1.03 -16.16
N ASP A 145 23.80 1.21 -15.04
CA ASP A 145 23.41 0.18 -14.08
C ASP A 145 22.06 0.48 -13.43
N ASP A 146 21.40 -0.55 -12.93
CA ASP A 146 20.10 -0.43 -12.26
C ASP A 146 20.24 0.29 -10.91
N GLU A 147 21.37 0.17 -10.21
CA GLU A 147 21.63 0.90 -8.96
C GLU A 147 21.72 2.42 -9.20
N ALA A 148 22.24 2.84 -10.35
CA ALA A 148 22.24 4.22 -10.79
C ALA A 148 20.84 4.75 -11.07
N ALA A 149 20.03 3.98 -11.80
CA ALA A 149 18.64 4.29 -12.08
C ALA A 149 17.84 4.43 -10.79
N TRP A 150 18.02 3.50 -9.87
CA TRP A 150 17.38 3.51 -8.57
C TRP A 150 17.80 4.72 -7.73
N ALA A 151 19.11 5.04 -7.68
CA ALA A 151 19.60 6.19 -6.93
C ALA A 151 19.00 7.52 -7.45
N LEU A 152 18.92 7.69 -8.78
CA LEU A 152 18.29 8.85 -9.38
C LEU A 152 16.78 8.90 -9.06
N GLY A 153 16.09 7.77 -9.20
CA GLY A 153 14.67 7.62 -8.86
C GLY A 153 14.39 8.01 -7.41
N ARG A 154 15.21 7.53 -6.48
CA ARG A 154 15.14 7.88 -5.05
C ARG A 154 15.36 9.37 -4.81
N THR A 155 16.36 9.99 -5.44
CA THR A 155 16.56 11.45 -5.31
C THR A 155 15.41 12.26 -5.87
N CYS A 156 14.81 11.81 -6.98
CA CYS A 156 13.64 12.46 -7.56
C CYS A 156 12.45 12.36 -6.60
N TRP A 157 12.25 11.19 -6.00
CA TRP A 157 11.20 10.94 -5.02
C TRP A 157 11.36 11.80 -3.76
N GLU A 158 12.56 11.82 -3.17
CA GLU A 158 12.86 12.59 -1.96
C GLU A 158 12.76 14.11 -2.21
N ALA A 159 13.17 14.59 -3.38
CA ALA A 159 13.15 16.01 -3.74
C ALA A 159 11.78 16.51 -4.23
N LEU A 160 11.01 15.65 -4.88
CA LEU A 160 9.73 16.00 -5.51
C LEU A 160 8.56 15.56 -4.65
N VAL A 161 8.44 14.26 -4.35
CA VAL A 161 7.20 13.69 -3.81
C VAL A 161 7.10 13.89 -2.30
N ASN A 162 8.17 13.71 -1.53
CA ASN A 162 8.14 13.95 -0.09
C ASN A 162 7.67 15.37 0.29
N PRO A 163 8.23 16.48 -0.26
CA PRO A 163 7.77 17.82 0.07
C PRO A 163 6.35 18.11 -0.45
N LEU A 164 5.96 17.53 -1.59
CA LEU A 164 4.59 17.63 -2.09
C LEU A 164 3.61 16.95 -1.13
N VAL A 165 3.89 15.70 -0.73
CA VAL A 165 3.06 14.94 0.22
C VAL A 165 2.94 15.69 1.54
N GLN A 166 4.06 16.17 2.09
CA GLN A 166 4.04 16.98 3.31
C GLN A 166 3.13 18.21 3.17
N SER A 167 3.24 18.95 2.07
CA SER A 167 2.43 20.14 1.82
C SER A 167 0.94 19.86 1.61
N ILE A 168 0.56 18.74 0.98
CA ILE A 168 -0.85 18.39 0.76
C ILE A 168 -1.48 17.75 2.00
N THR A 169 -0.68 17.15 2.90
CA THR A 169 -1.15 16.54 4.14
C THR A 169 -1.10 17.49 5.35
N SER A 170 -0.28 18.54 5.31
CA SER A 170 -0.23 19.54 6.38
C SER A 170 -1.51 20.38 6.42
N PRO A 171 -2.09 20.62 7.60
CA PRO A 171 -3.27 21.46 7.72
C PRO A 171 -2.96 22.92 7.40
N ASP A 172 -3.84 23.56 6.61
CA ASP A 172 -3.83 25.00 6.37
C ASP A 172 -4.18 25.78 7.67
N PRO A 173 -4.08 27.13 7.69
CA PRO A 173 -4.57 27.95 8.83
C PRO A 173 -6.03 27.69 9.24
N HIS A 174 -6.82 27.10 8.34
CA HIS A 174 -8.21 26.70 8.56
C HIS A 174 -8.34 25.26 9.13
N GLY A 175 -7.23 24.60 9.47
CA GLY A 175 -7.19 23.26 10.05
C GLY A 175 -7.39 22.09 9.07
N ILE A 176 -7.76 22.36 7.81
CA ILE A 176 -8.02 21.32 6.79
C ILE A 176 -6.89 21.32 5.78
N SER A 177 -6.26 20.16 5.56
CA SER A 177 -5.23 20.00 4.53
C SER A 177 -5.84 19.94 3.12
N PRO A 178 -5.11 20.31 2.06
CA PRO A 178 -5.62 20.20 0.69
C PRO A 178 -6.08 18.80 0.29
N LEU A 179 -5.38 17.76 0.78
CA LEU A 179 -5.77 16.36 0.56
C LEU A 179 -7.00 16.00 1.39
N ALA A 180 -7.11 16.44 2.64
CA ALA A 180 -8.31 16.23 3.45
C ALA A 180 -9.55 16.83 2.80
N TRP A 181 -9.45 18.06 2.31
CA TRP A 181 -10.54 18.74 1.60
C TRP A 181 -11.02 17.94 0.38
N LEU A 182 -10.10 17.44 -0.44
CA LEU A 182 -10.44 16.66 -1.63
C LEU A 182 -11.07 15.30 -1.27
N LEU A 183 -10.62 14.66 -0.20
CA LEU A 183 -11.20 13.41 0.28
C LEU A 183 -12.60 13.62 0.87
N SER A 184 -12.83 14.71 1.61
CA SER A 184 -14.17 15.09 2.07
C SER A 184 -15.11 15.37 0.89
N GLU A 185 -14.67 16.13 -0.12
CA GLU A 185 -15.46 16.40 -1.33
C GLU A 185 -15.76 15.10 -2.11
N TYR A 186 -14.82 14.14 -2.14
CA TYR A 186 -15.07 12.81 -2.70
C TYR A 186 -16.19 12.08 -1.97
N LEU A 187 -16.15 12.05 -0.63
CA LEU A 187 -17.18 11.39 0.19
C LEU A 187 -18.56 12.05 0.04
N GLU A 188 -18.61 13.38 0.00
CA GLU A 188 -19.84 14.14 -0.25
C GLU A 188 -20.39 13.90 -1.67
N SER A 189 -19.51 13.79 -2.67
CA SER A 189 -19.91 13.52 -4.07
C SER A 189 -20.45 12.11 -4.31
N MET A 190 -20.22 11.19 -3.36
CA MET A 190 -20.77 9.83 -3.35
C MET A 190 -22.20 9.80 -2.77
N GLU A 191 -22.66 10.88 -2.15
CA GLU A 191 -24.06 11.03 -1.72
C GLU A 191 -24.91 11.52 -2.90
N PRO A 192 -26.06 10.88 -3.21
CA PRO A 192 -26.80 11.21 -4.41
C PRO A 192 -27.49 12.59 -4.26
N PRO A 193 -27.41 13.42 -5.31
CA PRO A 193 -28.65 13.83 -5.93
C PRO A 193 -28.67 13.50 -7.43
N CYS A 194 -29.83 13.03 -7.86
CA CYS A 194 -30.22 12.67 -9.21
C CYS A 194 -29.75 13.70 -10.27
N GLY A 195 -28.95 13.27 -11.27
CA GLY A 195 -28.80 14.00 -12.54
C GLY A 195 -27.40 14.43 -13.01
N ALA A 196 -26.34 14.32 -12.20
CA ALA A 196 -24.98 14.79 -12.57
C ALA A 196 -23.92 13.67 -12.71
N ALA A 197 -24.33 12.45 -13.07
CA ALA A 197 -23.53 11.23 -13.00
C ALA A 197 -22.18 11.28 -13.76
N SER A 198 -22.06 12.03 -14.86
CA SER A 198 -20.84 12.05 -15.67
C SER A 198 -19.70 12.90 -15.09
N ARG A 199 -20.01 14.03 -14.41
CA ARG A 199 -18.98 14.91 -13.83
C ARG A 199 -18.42 14.36 -12.53
N GLY A 200 -19.27 13.78 -11.68
CA GLY A 200 -18.86 13.09 -10.44
C GLY A 200 -17.99 11.87 -10.73
N ALA A 201 -18.33 11.07 -11.74
CA ALA A 201 -17.53 9.89 -12.13
C ALA A 201 -16.12 10.27 -12.64
N VAL A 202 -16.00 11.35 -13.44
CA VAL A 202 -14.69 11.84 -13.91
C VAL A 202 -13.86 12.36 -12.75
N PHE A 203 -14.46 13.13 -11.84
CA PHE A 203 -13.81 13.61 -10.61
C PHE A 203 -13.30 12.43 -9.76
N GLY A 204 -14.17 11.49 -9.41
CA GLY A 204 -13.80 10.30 -8.62
C GLY A 204 -12.70 9.47 -9.28
N SER A 205 -12.72 9.32 -10.61
CA SER A 205 -11.65 8.62 -11.34
C SER A 205 -10.28 9.32 -11.25
N ARG A 206 -10.27 10.66 -11.12
CA ARG A 206 -9.03 11.44 -10.98
C ARG A 206 -8.51 11.38 -9.56
N VAL A 207 -9.41 11.43 -8.57
CA VAL A 207 -9.09 11.25 -7.15
C VAL A 207 -8.46 9.88 -6.91
N ARG A 208 -9.10 8.78 -7.35
CA ARG A 208 -8.55 7.42 -7.21
C ARG A 208 -7.19 7.26 -7.87
N ARG A 209 -7.01 7.81 -9.06
CA ARG A 209 -5.70 7.77 -9.75
C ARG A 209 -4.63 8.52 -8.96
N LEU A 210 -4.97 9.68 -8.39
CA LEU A 210 -4.06 10.47 -7.56
C LEU A 210 -3.65 9.74 -6.30
N THR A 211 -4.61 9.19 -5.54
CA THR A 211 -4.32 8.44 -4.31
C THR A 211 -3.53 7.17 -4.61
N GLN A 212 -3.86 6.44 -5.67
CA GLN A 212 -3.12 5.25 -6.09
C GLN A 212 -1.65 5.56 -6.42
N LEU A 213 -1.35 6.63 -7.16
CA LEU A 213 0.05 7.01 -7.41
C LEU A 213 0.78 7.47 -6.16
N LEU A 214 0.14 8.21 -5.26
CA LEU A 214 0.79 8.63 -4.03
C LEU A 214 1.12 7.46 -3.10
N VAL A 215 0.34 6.38 -3.19
CA VAL A 215 0.47 5.20 -2.34
C VAL A 215 1.38 4.10 -2.94
N HIS A 216 1.43 3.96 -4.28
CA HIS A 216 2.15 2.85 -4.94
C HIS A 216 3.52 3.23 -5.52
N VAL A 217 3.93 4.50 -5.45
CA VAL A 217 5.21 4.94 -6.04
C VAL A 217 6.32 5.00 -4.98
N ASP A 218 6.22 4.27 -3.87
CA ASP A 218 7.35 4.11 -2.95
C ASP A 218 8.34 3.06 -3.50
N PRO A 219 9.53 3.45 -4.01
CA PRO A 219 10.49 2.53 -4.60
C PRO A 219 11.28 1.72 -3.55
N GLY A 220 11.02 1.90 -2.24
CA GLY A 220 11.84 1.37 -1.16
C GLY A 220 11.35 0.06 -0.50
N SER A 221 10.19 -0.49 -0.89
CA SER A 221 9.57 -1.62 -0.19
C SER A 221 10.11 -2.99 -0.61
N GLN A 222 10.49 -3.19 -1.88
CA GLN A 222 10.83 -4.52 -2.41
C GLN A 222 12.16 -5.08 -1.88
N GLU A 223 13.24 -4.30 -1.86
CA GLU A 223 14.56 -4.84 -1.47
C GLU A 223 14.76 -4.99 0.05
N LEU A 224 14.01 -4.24 0.88
CA LEU A 224 14.15 -4.36 2.34
C LEU A 224 13.50 -5.64 2.89
N GLU A 225 12.44 -6.12 2.24
CA GLU A 225 11.86 -7.43 2.52
C GLU A 225 12.75 -8.55 2.01
N GLU A 226 13.33 -8.43 0.81
CA GLU A 226 14.26 -9.43 0.27
C GLU A 226 15.56 -9.53 1.08
N ALA A 227 16.11 -8.42 1.57
CA ALA A 227 17.28 -8.40 2.45
C ALA A 227 16.97 -8.98 3.85
N ARG A 228 15.72 -8.87 4.34
CA ARG A 228 15.27 -9.50 5.59
C ARG A 228 15.04 -11.00 5.44
N VAL A 229 14.56 -11.44 4.28
CA VAL A 229 14.38 -12.86 3.93
C VAL A 229 15.75 -13.53 3.65
N ALA A 230 16.73 -12.79 3.15
CA ALA A 230 18.06 -13.32 2.78
C ALA A 230 19.04 -13.50 3.95
N GLY A 231 18.73 -13.06 5.18
CA GLY A 231 19.54 -13.37 6.37
C GLY A 231 21.01 -12.93 6.33
N LEU A 232 21.38 -11.97 5.48
CA LEU A 232 22.76 -11.48 5.37
C LEU A 232 23.04 -10.46 6.48
N SER A 233 23.58 -10.97 7.58
CA SER A 233 24.14 -10.16 8.68
C SER A 233 25.41 -9.45 8.21
N LEU A 234 25.32 -8.15 7.95
CA LEU A 234 26.49 -7.33 7.66
C LEU A 234 27.20 -6.95 8.98
N GLY A 235 28.31 -7.64 9.25
CA GLY A 235 29.51 -7.15 9.94
C GLY A 235 29.35 -6.23 11.15
N ARG A 236 29.42 -6.84 12.33
CA ARG A 236 29.73 -6.27 13.65
C ARG A 236 30.95 -5.32 13.57
N TRP A 237 30.76 -4.03 13.84
CA TRP A 237 31.85 -3.13 14.27
C TRP A 237 31.71 -2.93 15.77
N GLU A 238 32.64 -3.50 16.53
CA GLU A 238 32.78 -3.27 17.97
C GLU A 238 33.51 -1.95 18.20
N GLY A 239 32.97 -1.10 19.08
CA GLY A 239 33.72 -0.05 19.77
C GLY A 239 32.98 1.28 19.94
N GLY A 240 32.49 1.54 21.17
CA GLY A 240 32.51 2.89 21.75
C GLY A 240 31.18 3.64 21.89
N GLU A 241 30.50 3.34 23.00
CA GLU A 241 29.75 4.26 23.88
C GLU A 241 28.42 4.90 23.47
N GLU A 242 27.53 4.87 24.47
CA GLU A 242 26.13 5.22 24.47
C GLU A 242 25.91 6.73 24.26
N GLN A 243 25.05 7.06 23.29
CA GLN A 243 24.12 8.18 23.41
C GLN A 243 22.89 7.88 22.55
N GLY A 244 21.75 7.74 23.23
CA GLY A 244 20.46 7.49 22.61
C GLY A 244 20.02 8.65 21.71
N GLY A 245 19.25 8.31 20.68
CA GLY A 245 18.48 9.28 19.91
C GLY A 245 18.44 9.01 18.41
N ALA A 246 17.26 8.61 17.94
CA ALA A 246 16.78 8.85 16.58
C ALA A 246 17.61 8.28 15.42
N GLY A 247 17.57 6.95 15.26
CA GLY A 247 18.17 6.25 14.12
C GLY A 247 17.17 5.40 13.31
N GLN A 248 15.94 5.87 13.06
CA GLN A 248 14.96 5.12 12.26
C GLN A 248 13.89 6.03 11.60
N GLY A 249 14.31 7.11 10.94
CA GLY A 249 13.42 8.24 10.62
C GLY A 249 13.08 8.52 9.16
N CYS A 250 13.26 7.61 8.19
CA CYS A 250 13.12 7.99 6.76
C CYS A 250 12.20 7.12 5.90
N LYS A 251 11.63 6.03 6.42
CA LYS A 251 10.85 5.05 5.62
C LYS A 251 9.33 5.14 5.77
N SER A 252 8.83 6.06 6.59
CA SER A 252 7.41 6.12 6.97
C SER A 252 6.76 7.49 6.72
N SER A 253 7.50 8.58 6.47
CA SER A 253 6.91 9.92 6.61
C SER A 253 5.80 10.27 5.61
N SER A 254 5.91 9.82 4.35
CA SER A 254 4.95 10.17 3.29
C SER A 254 3.65 9.38 3.42
N LEU A 255 3.72 8.05 3.43
CA LEU A 255 2.57 7.16 3.64
C LEU A 255 1.90 7.40 5.01
N TRP A 256 2.69 7.65 6.05
CA TRP A 256 2.18 8.02 7.36
C TRP A 256 1.45 9.36 7.33
N GLY A 257 1.99 10.37 6.62
CA GLY A 257 1.29 11.66 6.45
C GLY A 257 -0.07 11.51 5.77
N ILE A 258 -0.15 10.67 4.73
CA ILE A 258 -1.40 10.41 4.00
C ILE A 258 -2.37 9.60 4.87
N SER A 259 -1.90 8.59 5.60
CA SER A 259 -2.76 7.79 6.49
C SER A 259 -3.27 8.58 7.69
N GLN A 260 -2.47 9.47 8.28
CA GLN A 260 -2.92 10.40 9.31
C GLN A 260 -3.94 11.40 8.76
N CYS A 261 -3.75 11.87 7.52
CA CYS A 261 -4.72 12.73 6.86
C CYS A 261 -6.05 12.01 6.65
N TRP A 262 -6.02 10.75 6.20
CA TRP A 262 -7.23 9.92 6.04
C TRP A 262 -7.93 9.69 7.38
N ARG A 263 -7.18 9.35 8.42
CA ARG A 263 -7.70 9.23 9.80
C ARG A 263 -8.46 10.49 10.23
N GLY A 264 -7.89 11.67 9.98
CA GLY A 264 -8.51 12.95 10.32
C GLY A 264 -9.83 13.20 9.57
N VAL A 265 -9.88 12.89 8.27
CA VAL A 265 -11.10 13.01 7.45
C VAL A 265 -12.19 12.06 7.96
N VAL A 266 -11.84 10.80 8.21
CA VAL A 266 -12.76 9.79 8.76
C VAL A 266 -13.28 10.26 10.12
N GLN A 267 -12.40 10.74 11.00
CA GLN A 267 -12.78 11.23 12.32
C GLN A 267 -13.78 12.39 12.23
N GLN A 268 -13.53 13.38 11.36
CA GLN A 268 -14.45 14.51 11.16
C GLN A 268 -15.80 14.05 10.62
N GLN A 269 -15.84 13.13 9.65
CA GLN A 269 -17.08 12.62 9.09
C GLN A 269 -17.92 11.88 10.14
N VAL A 270 -17.27 11.04 10.95
CA VAL A 270 -17.94 10.28 12.02
C VAL A 270 -18.40 11.22 13.13
N GLN A 271 -17.61 12.23 13.49
CA GLN A 271 -17.98 13.22 14.48
C GLN A 271 -19.21 14.02 14.05
N GLN A 272 -19.24 14.55 12.81
CA GLN A 272 -20.40 15.25 12.27
C GLN A 272 -21.66 14.36 12.25
N PHE A 273 -21.49 13.08 11.90
CA PHE A 273 -22.57 12.10 11.96
C PHE A 273 -23.09 11.88 13.39
N LEU A 274 -22.20 11.71 14.37
CA LEU A 274 -22.56 11.49 15.76
C LEU A 274 -23.23 12.72 16.38
N GLU A 275 -22.80 13.93 16.02
CA GLU A 275 -23.43 15.18 16.44
C GLU A 275 -24.83 15.34 15.85
N ALA A 276 -25.04 14.96 14.58
CA ALA A 276 -26.33 15.08 13.89
C ALA A 276 -27.33 13.95 14.23
N ALA A 277 -26.85 12.71 14.39
CA ALA A 277 -27.68 11.51 14.51
C ALA A 277 -27.62 10.86 15.89
N GLY A 278 -26.83 11.36 16.84
CA GLY A 278 -26.54 10.71 18.12
C GLY A 278 -27.73 10.45 19.06
N GLN A 279 -28.92 10.96 18.73
CA GLN A 279 -30.17 10.75 19.48
C GLN A 279 -31.23 10.00 18.66
N ALA A 280 -30.92 9.58 17.45
CA ALA A 280 -31.86 8.89 16.57
C ALA A 280 -31.97 7.40 16.95
N PRO A 281 -33.18 6.80 16.89
CA PRO A 281 -33.37 5.39 17.23
C PRO A 281 -32.71 4.44 16.21
N ASP A 282 -32.43 4.91 15.00
CA ASP A 282 -31.76 4.18 13.91
C ASP A 282 -30.25 4.52 13.81
N LEU A 283 -29.66 5.03 14.91
CA LEU A 283 -28.25 5.43 14.97
C LEU A 283 -27.30 4.31 14.51
N VAL A 284 -27.49 3.08 15.01
CA VAL A 284 -26.54 1.97 14.78
C VAL A 284 -26.59 1.48 13.34
N GLU A 285 -27.77 1.42 12.73
CA GLU A 285 -27.92 1.07 11.31
C GLU A 285 -27.23 2.09 10.40
N ARG A 286 -27.43 3.38 10.69
CA ARG A 286 -26.74 4.46 9.96
C ARG A 286 -25.23 4.45 10.21
N TYR A 287 -24.79 4.11 11.42
CA TYR A 287 -23.37 3.94 11.76
C TYR A 287 -22.73 2.79 10.97
N CYS A 288 -23.38 1.62 10.91
CA CYS A 288 -22.93 0.49 10.10
C CYS A 288 -22.88 0.85 8.60
N GLY A 289 -23.89 1.57 8.10
CA GLY A 289 -23.90 2.07 6.73
C GLY A 289 -22.77 3.07 6.44
N LEU A 290 -22.47 3.97 7.38
CA LEU A 290 -21.33 4.89 7.29
C LEU A 290 -20.01 4.12 7.27
N TYR A 291 -19.83 3.14 8.16
CA TYR A 291 -18.64 2.30 8.22
C TYR A 291 -18.40 1.56 6.91
N GLN A 292 -19.44 0.92 6.36
CA GLN A 292 -19.34 0.20 5.08
C GLN A 292 -19.00 1.15 3.91
N ARG A 293 -19.59 2.35 3.87
CA ARG A 293 -19.25 3.37 2.86
C ARG A 293 -17.79 3.80 2.97
N LEU A 294 -17.31 4.12 4.18
CA LEU A 294 -15.94 4.57 4.39
C LEU A 294 -14.91 3.45 4.18
N ARG A 295 -15.25 2.20 4.51
CA ARG A 295 -14.44 1.03 4.18
C ARG A 295 -14.33 0.84 2.67
N GLY A 296 -15.45 0.88 1.95
CA GLY A 296 -15.46 0.81 0.49
C GLY A 296 -14.63 1.93 -0.14
N ALA A 297 -14.77 3.16 0.36
CA ALA A 297 -13.94 4.29 -0.09
C ALA A 297 -12.45 4.08 0.21
N THR A 298 -12.09 3.52 1.38
CA THR A 298 -10.71 3.20 1.74
C THR A 298 -10.11 2.20 0.74
N GLU A 299 -10.84 1.13 0.43
CA GLU A 299 -10.44 0.10 -0.52
C GLU A 299 -10.32 0.65 -1.95
N GLU A 300 -11.25 1.50 -2.40
CA GLU A 300 -11.21 2.12 -3.72
C GLU A 300 -10.06 3.12 -3.91
N LEU A 301 -9.76 3.90 -2.87
CA LEU A 301 -8.76 4.98 -2.92
C LEU A 301 -7.35 4.48 -2.70
N PHE A 302 -7.15 3.56 -1.76
CA PHE A 302 -5.83 3.16 -1.27
C PHE A 302 -5.52 1.67 -1.47
N GLY A 303 -6.48 0.87 -1.90
CA GLY A 303 -6.33 -0.58 -2.04
C GLY A 303 -6.38 -1.32 -0.70
N GLN A 304 -5.92 -2.58 -0.67
CA GLN A 304 -5.94 -3.45 0.52
C GLN A 304 -4.77 -3.21 1.49
N GLN A 305 -4.35 -1.95 1.67
CA GLN A 305 -3.22 -1.64 2.52
C GLN A 305 -3.62 -1.54 4.00
N ALA A 306 -2.98 -2.34 4.85
CA ALA A 306 -3.28 -2.43 6.27
C ALA A 306 -3.17 -1.07 7.00
N ALA A 307 -2.24 -0.19 6.60
CA ALA A 307 -2.07 1.13 7.20
C ALA A 307 -3.33 2.02 7.08
N PHE A 308 -4.06 1.92 5.97
CA PHE A 308 -5.27 2.71 5.73
C PHE A 308 -6.51 2.09 6.38
N VAL A 309 -6.57 0.76 6.49
CA VAL A 309 -7.60 0.06 7.28
C VAL A 309 -7.44 0.39 8.78
N LEU A 310 -6.20 0.44 9.28
CA LEU A 310 -5.92 0.89 10.64
C LEU A 310 -6.28 2.37 10.84
N ALA A 311 -5.96 3.24 9.87
CA ALA A 311 -6.33 4.65 9.92
C ALA A 311 -7.85 4.87 9.94
N LEU A 312 -8.62 4.06 9.20
CA LEU A 312 -10.07 4.02 9.26
C LEU A 312 -10.54 3.71 10.69
N GLY A 313 -10.08 2.59 11.27
CA GLY A 313 -10.43 2.21 12.64
C GLY A 313 -10.05 3.28 13.66
N GLN A 314 -8.84 3.85 13.57
CA GLN A 314 -8.38 4.93 14.45
C GLN A 314 -9.19 6.22 14.28
N GLY A 315 -9.74 6.50 13.10
CA GLY A 315 -10.61 7.65 12.86
C GLY A 315 -11.95 7.51 13.57
N PHE A 316 -12.58 6.33 13.44
CA PHE A 316 -13.80 5.99 14.17
C PHE A 316 -13.58 6.00 15.70
N ALA A 317 -12.51 5.38 16.18
CA ALA A 317 -12.14 5.40 17.58
C ALA A 317 -11.91 6.83 18.10
N GLY A 318 -11.22 7.66 17.32
CA GLY A 318 -10.98 9.07 17.66
C GLY A 318 -12.27 9.87 17.81
N ALA A 319 -13.28 9.62 16.98
CA ALA A 319 -14.58 10.27 17.10
C ALA A 319 -15.37 9.78 18.33
N LEU A 320 -15.34 8.48 18.61
CA LEU A 320 -16.00 7.90 19.79
C LEU A 320 -15.39 8.39 21.11
N LEU A 321 -14.08 8.64 21.15
CA LEU A 321 -13.40 9.19 22.33
C LEU A 321 -13.79 10.65 22.65
N GLN A 322 -14.29 11.40 21.67
CA GLN A 322 -14.68 12.81 21.86
C GLN A 322 -16.13 12.96 22.35
N LEU A 323 -16.85 11.86 22.50
CA LEU A 323 -18.23 11.88 22.99
C LEU A 323 -18.31 12.30 24.46
N SER A 324 -19.37 13.02 24.80
CA SER A 324 -19.71 13.30 26.20
C SER A 324 -20.08 12.01 26.94
N PHE A 325 -19.93 12.00 28.27
CA PHE A 325 -20.24 10.84 29.09
C PHE A 325 -21.65 10.27 28.86
N LEU A 326 -22.66 11.14 28.77
CA LEU A 326 -24.06 10.70 28.56
C LEU A 326 -24.26 10.11 27.16
N THR A 327 -23.66 10.70 26.12
CA THR A 327 -23.70 10.14 24.77
C THR A 327 -22.97 8.81 24.67
N THR A 328 -21.83 8.65 25.37
CA THR A 328 -21.08 7.40 25.46
C THR A 328 -21.92 6.27 26.03
N LEU A 329 -22.67 6.53 27.12
CA LEU A 329 -23.61 5.56 27.69
C LEU A 329 -24.71 5.18 26.69
N HIS A 330 -25.37 6.17 26.09
CA HIS A 330 -26.45 5.92 25.14
C HIS A 330 -25.96 5.12 23.91
N VAL A 331 -24.84 5.53 23.29
CA VAL A 331 -24.28 4.86 22.12
C VAL A 331 -23.89 3.41 22.45
N SER A 332 -23.27 3.17 23.61
CA SER A 332 -22.89 1.81 24.02
C SER A 332 -24.09 0.90 24.30
N GLU A 333 -25.16 1.42 24.90
CA GLU A 333 -26.42 0.70 25.07
C GLU A 333 -27.05 0.36 23.71
N GLN A 334 -27.14 1.33 22.79
CA GLN A 334 -27.69 1.12 21.46
C GLN A 334 -26.87 0.09 20.67
N PHE A 335 -25.54 0.12 20.75
CA PHE A 335 -24.68 -0.89 20.14
C PHE A 335 -24.95 -2.30 20.67
N ALA A 336 -25.04 -2.45 22.00
CA ALA A 336 -25.33 -3.74 22.61
C ALA A 336 -26.74 -4.26 22.25
N CYS A 337 -27.75 -3.38 22.25
CA CYS A 337 -29.13 -3.71 21.90
C CYS A 337 -29.26 -4.11 20.41
N TYR A 338 -28.60 -3.38 19.51
CA TYR A 338 -28.58 -3.70 18.08
C TYR A 338 -27.93 -5.07 17.82
N LEU A 339 -26.78 -5.33 18.45
CA LEU A 339 -26.11 -6.62 18.35
C LEU A 339 -26.99 -7.75 18.89
N ASP A 340 -27.67 -7.57 20.02
CA ASP A 340 -28.63 -8.54 20.55
C ASP A 340 -29.74 -8.87 19.53
N GLY A 341 -30.33 -7.85 18.90
CA GLY A 341 -31.34 -8.03 17.85
C GLY A 341 -30.82 -8.81 16.64
N GLN A 342 -29.65 -8.43 16.11
CA GLN A 342 -29.02 -9.11 14.97
C GLN A 342 -28.64 -10.57 15.29
N ILE A 343 -28.15 -10.83 16.50
CA ILE A 343 -27.80 -12.16 16.99
C ILE A 343 -29.04 -13.05 17.02
N GLN A 344 -30.15 -12.56 17.61
CA GLN A 344 -31.41 -13.31 17.65
C GLN A 344 -31.99 -13.57 16.26
N GLU A 345 -31.85 -12.65 15.31
CA GLU A 345 -32.22 -12.88 13.91
C GLU A 345 -31.38 -13.99 13.26
N LEU A 346 -30.06 -14.00 13.51
CA LEU A 346 -29.17 -15.05 13.04
C LEU A 346 -29.51 -16.42 13.65
N HIS A 347 -29.91 -16.45 14.93
CA HIS A 347 -30.42 -17.67 15.57
C HIS A 347 -31.70 -18.18 14.88
N ARG A 348 -32.64 -17.31 14.52
CA ARG A 348 -33.86 -17.70 13.77
C ARG A 348 -33.54 -18.16 12.34
N ALA A 349 -32.47 -17.63 11.74
CA ALA A 349 -32.01 -17.98 10.40
C ALA A 349 -31.01 -19.16 10.37
N ALA A 350 -30.82 -19.87 11.48
CA ALA A 350 -29.86 -20.97 11.63
C ALA A 350 -30.16 -22.10 10.62
N GLY A 351 -29.30 -22.20 9.60
CA GLY A 351 -29.40 -23.20 8.52
C GLY A 351 -28.72 -22.81 7.21
N SER A 352 -28.33 -21.53 7.02
CA SER A 352 -27.63 -21.09 5.82
C SER A 352 -26.10 -21.11 5.98
N ALA A 353 -25.39 -21.67 5.00
CA ALA A 353 -23.92 -21.78 4.98
C ALA A 353 -23.17 -20.43 4.95
N GLY A 354 -23.88 -19.29 4.91
CA GLY A 354 -23.33 -17.93 4.90
C GLY A 354 -23.41 -17.18 6.23
N SER A 355 -23.86 -17.82 7.32
CA SER A 355 -24.07 -17.16 8.62
C SER A 355 -22.79 -16.58 9.23
N LEU A 356 -21.65 -17.25 9.09
CA LEU A 356 -20.37 -16.82 9.69
C LEU A 356 -19.77 -15.60 8.98
N GLN A 357 -19.83 -15.55 7.64
CA GLN A 357 -19.37 -14.38 6.87
C GLN A 357 -20.26 -13.16 7.11
N ARG A 358 -21.59 -13.38 7.21
CA ARG A 358 -22.54 -12.33 7.59
C ARG A 358 -22.28 -11.82 9.00
N LEU A 359 -21.94 -12.70 9.93
CA LEU A 359 -21.58 -12.36 11.31
C LEU A 359 -20.31 -11.52 11.38
N GLN A 360 -19.26 -11.88 10.63
CA GLN A 360 -18.05 -11.05 10.53
C GLN A 360 -18.36 -9.64 10.02
N GLN A 361 -19.19 -9.50 8.99
CA GLN A 361 -19.57 -8.20 8.44
C GLN A 361 -20.38 -7.34 9.43
N ILE A 362 -21.22 -7.97 10.26
CA ILE A 362 -22.00 -7.27 11.29
C ILE A 362 -21.11 -6.82 12.45
N LEU A 363 -20.14 -7.65 12.87
CA LEU A 363 -19.30 -7.36 14.04
C LEU A 363 -18.15 -6.39 13.75
N GLU A 364 -17.66 -6.36 12.52
CA GLU A 364 -16.49 -5.57 12.13
C GLU A 364 -16.53 -4.07 12.52
N PRO A 365 -17.66 -3.33 12.37
CA PRO A 365 -17.75 -1.92 12.78
C PRO A 365 -17.57 -1.71 14.30
N PHE A 366 -17.81 -2.74 15.11
CA PHE A 366 -17.76 -2.69 16.57
C PHE A 366 -16.39 -3.05 17.14
N VAL A 367 -15.53 -3.72 16.36
CA VAL A 367 -14.14 -4.03 16.77
C VAL A 367 -13.36 -2.75 17.10
N VAL A 368 -13.73 -1.62 16.49
CA VAL A 368 -13.14 -0.30 16.76
C VAL A 368 -13.30 0.15 18.22
N VAL A 369 -14.28 -0.38 18.96
CA VAL A 369 -14.48 -0.08 20.38
C VAL A 369 -13.35 -0.67 21.25
N SER A 370 -12.61 -1.66 20.74
CA SER A 370 -11.51 -2.28 21.48
C SER A 370 -10.48 -1.25 21.96
N GLY A 371 -10.12 -1.31 23.24
CA GLY A 371 -9.15 -0.42 23.86
C GLY A 371 -9.64 1.02 24.15
N LEU A 372 -10.92 1.33 23.94
CA LEU A 372 -11.52 2.61 24.34
C LEU A 372 -12.17 2.52 25.73
N GLU A 373 -12.34 3.65 26.41
CA GLU A 373 -13.08 3.70 27.68
C GLU A 373 -14.56 3.28 27.51
N LEU A 374 -15.14 3.57 26.34
CA LEU A 374 -16.47 3.10 25.90
C LEU A 374 -16.60 1.57 25.98
N ALA A 375 -15.50 0.81 25.88
CA ALA A 375 -15.54 -0.64 25.95
C ALA A 375 -16.09 -1.16 27.29
N HIS A 376 -15.84 -0.46 28.40
CA HIS A 376 -16.36 -0.85 29.71
C HIS A 376 -17.88 -0.69 29.80
N THR A 377 -18.41 0.41 29.27
CA THR A 377 -19.87 0.64 29.25
C THR A 377 -20.56 -0.29 28.26
N PHE A 378 -19.95 -0.54 27.11
CA PHE A 378 -20.41 -1.54 26.15
C PHE A 378 -20.45 -2.95 26.74
N GLU A 379 -19.38 -3.38 27.42
CA GLU A 379 -19.33 -4.67 28.12
C GLU A 379 -20.45 -4.79 29.17
N HIS A 380 -20.72 -3.72 29.92
CA HIS A 380 -21.79 -3.70 30.93
C HIS A 380 -23.19 -3.94 30.34
N PHE A 381 -23.50 -3.35 29.19
CA PHE A 381 -24.79 -3.59 28.54
C PHE A 381 -24.79 -4.94 27.82
N TYR A 382 -23.71 -5.30 27.15
CA TYR A 382 -23.60 -6.57 26.41
C TYR A 382 -23.80 -7.78 27.32
N ARG A 383 -23.20 -7.80 28.52
CA ARG A 383 -23.38 -8.89 29.48
C ARG A 383 -24.84 -9.06 29.94
N HIS A 384 -25.61 -7.97 30.00
CA HIS A 384 -27.02 -8.04 30.39
C HIS A 384 -27.85 -8.73 29.31
N TYR A 385 -27.65 -8.36 28.04
CA TYR A 385 -28.31 -9.02 26.92
C TYR A 385 -27.85 -10.48 26.75
N LEU A 386 -26.54 -10.74 26.86
CA LEU A 386 -25.99 -12.09 26.81
C LEU A 386 -26.58 -12.98 27.90
N GLY A 387 -26.67 -12.49 29.15
CA GLY A 387 -27.28 -13.23 30.25
C GLY A 387 -28.72 -13.63 29.96
N ASN A 388 -29.53 -12.72 29.41
CA ASN A 388 -30.90 -13.02 29.01
C ASN A 388 -30.96 -14.07 27.90
N ARG A 389 -30.08 -14.00 26.89
CA ARG A 389 -30.02 -14.99 25.82
C ARG A 389 -29.61 -16.37 26.32
N LEU A 390 -28.54 -16.47 27.12
CA LEU A 390 -28.04 -17.73 27.65
C LEU A 390 -29.08 -18.41 28.57
N LEU A 391 -29.76 -17.63 29.42
CA LEU A 391 -30.79 -18.18 30.32
C LEU A 391 -32.08 -18.56 29.59
N ALA A 392 -32.49 -17.83 28.56
CA ALA A 392 -33.74 -18.09 27.85
C ALA A 392 -33.62 -19.16 26.75
N GLN A 393 -32.49 -19.21 26.03
CA GLN A 393 -32.30 -20.03 24.83
C GLN A 393 -31.33 -21.21 25.05
N GLY A 394 -30.49 -21.16 26.09
CA GLY A 394 -29.46 -22.16 26.36
C GLY A 394 -28.14 -21.91 25.58
N PRO A 395 -27.15 -22.80 25.72
CA PRO A 395 -25.85 -22.67 25.05
C PRO A 395 -26.00 -22.68 23.53
N SER A 396 -25.31 -21.77 22.83
CA SER A 396 -25.21 -21.83 21.37
C SER A 396 -23.78 -21.57 20.91
N TRP A 397 -23.34 -22.32 19.90
CA TRP A 397 -22.01 -22.16 19.29
C TRP A 397 -21.77 -20.73 18.79
N LEU A 398 -22.85 -20.02 18.42
CA LEU A 398 -22.83 -18.67 17.90
C LEU A 398 -22.36 -17.67 18.95
N GLU A 399 -22.77 -17.80 20.21
CA GLU A 399 -22.30 -16.92 21.29
C GLU A 399 -20.79 -17.07 21.50
N GLY A 400 -20.26 -18.29 21.46
CA GLY A 400 -18.82 -18.55 21.54
C GLY A 400 -18.06 -17.87 20.39
N ALA A 401 -18.52 -18.06 19.14
CA ALA A 401 -17.88 -17.46 17.97
C ALA A 401 -17.92 -15.92 17.98
N ILE A 402 -18.97 -15.30 18.53
CA ILE A 402 -19.07 -13.84 18.66
C ILE A 402 -18.09 -13.35 19.72
N VAL A 403 -18.13 -13.95 20.91
CA VAL A 403 -17.26 -13.55 22.02
C VAL A 403 -15.78 -13.72 21.67
N GLU A 404 -15.42 -14.69 20.83
CA GLU A 404 -14.07 -14.79 20.26
C GLU A 404 -13.72 -13.60 19.35
N GLN A 405 -14.62 -13.18 18.46
CA GLN A 405 -14.37 -12.11 17.48
C GLN A 405 -14.33 -10.71 18.09
N ILE A 406 -15.25 -10.40 19.02
CA ILE A 406 -15.30 -9.11 19.73
C ILE A 406 -14.70 -9.19 21.13
N GLY A 407 -13.94 -10.24 21.45
CA GLY A 407 -13.40 -10.47 22.79
C GLY A 407 -12.50 -9.34 23.31
N LEU A 408 -11.79 -8.64 22.41
CA LEU A 408 -10.97 -7.48 22.74
C LEU A 408 -11.78 -6.23 23.11
N CYS A 409 -13.08 -6.23 22.83
CA CYS A 409 -14.02 -5.18 23.25
C CYS A 409 -14.53 -5.38 24.69
N PHE A 410 -14.09 -6.44 25.39
CA PHE A 410 -14.49 -6.76 26.77
C PHE A 410 -13.27 -6.71 27.71
N PRO A 411 -12.91 -5.53 28.25
CA PRO A 411 -11.76 -5.37 29.13
C PRO A 411 -11.77 -6.30 30.35
N SER A 412 -12.94 -6.50 30.98
CA SER A 412 -13.08 -7.34 32.17
C SER A 412 -13.35 -8.81 31.84
N ARG A 413 -13.53 -9.14 30.55
CA ARG A 413 -13.81 -10.49 30.05
C ARG A 413 -15.06 -11.16 30.65
N PHE A 414 -16.03 -10.39 31.11
CA PHE A 414 -17.25 -10.95 31.70
C PHE A 414 -18.02 -11.87 30.74
N PRO A 415 -18.22 -11.52 29.45
CA PRO A 415 -18.89 -12.43 28.52
C PRO A 415 -18.19 -13.79 28.36
N GLN A 416 -16.86 -13.80 28.36
CA GLN A 416 -16.06 -15.03 28.32
C GLN A 416 -16.27 -15.87 29.59
N GLU A 417 -16.23 -15.24 30.76
CA GLU A 417 -16.47 -15.92 32.04
C GLU A 417 -17.90 -16.48 32.13
N MET A 418 -18.91 -15.76 31.64
CA MET A 418 -20.30 -16.24 31.61
C MET A 418 -20.46 -17.51 30.78
N LEU A 419 -19.78 -17.60 29.63
CA LEU A 419 -19.79 -18.81 28.80
C LEU A 419 -19.04 -19.97 29.46
N ASN A 420 -17.89 -19.71 30.09
CA ASN A 420 -17.15 -20.72 30.83
C ASN A 420 -17.97 -21.27 32.01
N ASN A 421 -18.61 -20.40 32.79
CA ASN A 421 -19.47 -20.79 33.90
C ASN A 421 -20.66 -21.64 33.43
N LEU A 422 -21.23 -21.33 32.26
CA LEU A 422 -22.30 -22.15 31.67
C LEU A 422 -21.79 -23.54 31.29
N ALA A 423 -20.62 -23.62 30.65
CA ALA A 423 -20.01 -24.90 30.28
C ALA A 423 -19.67 -25.76 31.51
N GLU A 424 -19.11 -25.15 32.57
CA GLU A 424 -18.87 -25.84 33.84
C GLU A 424 -20.18 -26.33 34.50
N SER A 425 -21.24 -25.51 34.45
CA SER A 425 -22.56 -25.90 34.95
C SER A 425 -23.17 -27.08 34.18
N GLU A 426 -22.99 -27.12 32.86
CA GLU A 426 -23.44 -28.24 32.01
C GLU A 426 -22.68 -29.52 32.33
N GLU A 427 -21.36 -29.43 32.54
CA GLU A 427 -20.54 -30.57 32.94
C GLU A 427 -20.99 -31.11 34.31
N LEU A 428 -21.19 -30.24 35.30
CA LEU A 428 -21.69 -30.63 36.62
C LEU A 428 -23.10 -31.24 36.55
N GLN A 429 -23.97 -30.72 35.68
CA GLN A 429 -25.30 -31.27 35.48
C GLN A 429 -25.23 -32.68 34.85
N GLN A 430 -24.32 -32.91 33.91
CA GLN A 430 -24.07 -34.24 33.34
C GLN A 430 -23.52 -35.21 34.40
N GLN A 431 -22.56 -34.77 35.22
CA GLN A 431 -22.01 -35.59 36.32
C GLN A 431 -23.10 -35.95 37.33
N PHE A 432 -23.95 -34.99 37.70
CA PHE A 432 -25.08 -35.24 38.61
C PHE A 432 -26.11 -36.20 38.01
N TYR A 433 -26.43 -36.07 36.73
CA TYR A 433 -27.33 -36.98 36.03
C TYR A 433 -26.77 -38.41 35.99
N LEU A 434 -25.49 -38.57 35.67
CA LEU A 434 -24.81 -39.87 35.71
C LEU A 434 -24.80 -40.46 37.12
N PHE A 435 -24.56 -39.64 38.14
CA PHE A 435 -24.63 -40.07 39.53
C PHE A 435 -26.05 -40.55 39.92
N GLN A 436 -27.09 -39.85 39.49
CA GLN A 436 -28.47 -40.27 39.71
C GLN A 436 -28.79 -41.60 39.03
N LEU A 437 -28.31 -41.81 37.80
CA LEU A 437 -28.45 -43.09 37.10
C LEU A 437 -27.74 -44.22 37.85
N GLN A 438 -26.50 -43.99 38.31
CA GLN A 438 -25.75 -44.98 39.10
C GLN A 438 -26.47 -45.35 40.40
N GLU A 439 -27.08 -44.39 41.10
CA GLU A 439 -27.87 -44.67 42.30
C GLU A 439 -29.17 -45.42 42.00
N GLN A 440 -29.82 -45.17 40.85
CA GLN A 440 -30.97 -45.94 40.41
C GLN A 440 -30.58 -47.38 40.07
N ASP A 441 -29.48 -47.58 39.35
CA ASP A 441 -28.97 -48.91 39.00
C ASP A 441 -28.63 -49.72 40.25
N LYS A 442 -27.99 -49.12 41.26
CA LYS A 442 -27.71 -49.78 42.56
C LYS A 442 -29.00 -50.24 43.25
N ARG A 443 -30.04 -49.40 43.28
CA ARG A 443 -31.31 -49.76 43.93
C ARG A 443 -32.06 -50.87 43.20
N LEU A 444 -31.95 -50.93 41.88
CA LEU A 444 -32.53 -52.02 41.08
C LEU A 444 -31.78 -53.34 41.32
N LEU A 445 -30.45 -53.29 41.44
CA LEU A 445 -29.62 -54.46 41.78
C LEU A 445 -29.87 -55.02 43.20
N GLU A 446 -30.39 -54.22 44.13
CA GLU A 446 -30.79 -54.69 45.47
C GLU A 446 -32.16 -55.40 45.50
N LEU A 447 -32.94 -55.29 44.42
CA LEU A 447 -34.27 -55.89 44.29
C LEU A 447 -34.28 -57.21 43.50
N ASP A 448 -33.20 -57.51 42.77
CA ASP A 448 -32.89 -58.80 42.14
C ASP A 448 -32.08 -59.69 43.10
#